data_AF-A0A5V8ALT2-F1
#
_entry.id   AF-A0A5V8ALT2-F1
#
_cell.length_a   1.000
_cell.length_b   1.000
_cell.length_c   1.000
_cell.angle_alpha   90.00
_cell.angle_beta   90.00
_cell.angle_gamma   90.00
#
_symmetry.space_group_name_H-M   'P 1'
#
loop_
_entity.id
_entity.type
_entity.pdbx_description
1 polymer ?
#
loop_
_entity_poly.entity_id
_entity_poly.type
_entity_poly.pdbx_seq_one_letter_code
_entity_poly.pdbx_strand_id
1 'polypeptide(L)'
;SRQGVTDYFYDTTGRITACRNEAYLDSWQYDAAANLLDRRQGETAQAGAGSVVPFNRITSYRGLHYRYDEYGRVVEKRGRNGTQHYRWDAEHRLTEVAVIRGSTVRRYGYVYDAPGRRVEKHELDAEGKPYNRTTFLWDGMRLAQECRLGRSSSLYIYSDQGSHEPLARVDRAAPGEADEVLYYHTDVNGAPEEMTDGGGNIVWEAGYQVWGNLTHEKETRPVQ
;
A
#
# COMPACT_ATOMS: atom_id res chain seq x y z
N SER A 1 -23.20 3.13 -2.30
CA SER A 1 -21.95 3.22 -1.53
C SER A 1 -22.24 3.90 -0.20
N ARG A 2 -21.69 3.39 0.91
CA ARG A 2 -21.80 4.00 2.25
C ARG A 2 -20.81 5.15 2.47
N GLN A 3 -19.84 5.31 1.56
CA GLN A 3 -18.77 6.31 1.62
C GLN A 3 -19.24 7.75 1.28
N GLY A 4 -20.53 7.94 0.99
CA GLY A 4 -21.08 9.24 0.62
C GLY A 4 -20.71 9.66 -0.81
N VAL A 5 -20.74 10.97 -1.06
CA VAL A 5 -20.39 11.57 -2.36
C VAL A 5 -18.99 12.16 -2.27
N THR A 6 -18.14 11.85 -3.24
CA THR A 6 -16.82 12.47 -3.40
C THR A 6 -16.77 13.26 -4.70
N ASP A 7 -16.50 14.56 -4.59
CA ASP A 7 -16.30 15.47 -5.71
C ASP A 7 -14.82 15.44 -6.13
N TYR A 8 -14.54 15.18 -7.41
CA TYR A 8 -13.21 15.28 -7.99
C TYR A 8 -13.14 16.45 -8.97
N PHE A 9 -12.05 17.22 -8.89
CA PHE A 9 -11.79 18.36 -9.76
C PHE A 9 -10.57 18.09 -10.60
N TYR A 10 -10.60 18.53 -11.86
CA TYR A 10 -9.57 18.23 -12.84
C TYR A 10 -9.09 19.50 -13.54
N ASP A 11 -7.83 19.51 -13.95
CA ASP A 11 -7.35 20.50 -14.92
C ASP A 11 -7.74 20.12 -16.36
N THR A 12 -7.39 20.99 -17.32
CA THR A 12 -7.68 20.79 -18.75
C THR A 12 -6.97 19.59 -19.38
N THR A 13 -6.00 19.00 -18.69
CA THR A 13 -5.28 17.79 -19.14
C THR A 13 -5.82 16.52 -18.48
N GLY A 14 -6.85 16.63 -17.65
CA GLY A 14 -7.48 15.50 -16.95
C GLY A 14 -6.75 15.07 -15.68
N ARG A 15 -5.82 15.89 -15.14
CA ARG A 15 -5.15 15.60 -13.87
C ARG A 15 -6.01 16.07 -12.70
N ILE A 16 -6.12 15.25 -11.65
CA ILE A 16 -6.88 15.60 -10.44
C ILE A 16 -6.20 16.77 -9.72
N THR A 17 -6.86 17.91 -9.62
CA THR A 17 -6.35 19.10 -8.92
C THR A 17 -6.89 19.26 -7.51
N ALA A 18 -8.05 18.67 -7.21
CA ALA A 18 -8.62 18.65 -5.88
C ALA A 18 -9.62 17.50 -5.72
N CYS A 19 -9.87 17.13 -4.47
CA CYS A 19 -10.89 16.17 -4.09
C CYS A 19 -11.54 16.63 -2.79
N ARG A 20 -12.86 16.47 -2.70
CA ARG A 20 -13.63 16.83 -1.52
C ARG A 20 -14.75 15.83 -1.26
N ASN A 21 -14.85 15.35 -0.03
CA ASN A 21 -16.02 14.69 0.53
C ASN A 21 -16.25 15.19 1.98
N GLU A 22 -17.16 14.56 2.71
CA GLU A 22 -17.47 14.96 4.10
C GLU A 22 -16.28 14.78 5.07
N ALA A 23 -15.40 13.81 4.81
CA ALA A 23 -14.28 13.45 5.68
C ALA A 23 -12.93 14.05 5.24
N TYR A 24 -12.81 14.49 3.99
CA TYR A 24 -11.53 14.74 3.34
C TYR A 24 -11.64 15.89 2.33
N LEU A 25 -10.69 16.84 2.42
CA LEU A 25 -10.48 17.90 1.44
C LEU A 25 -8.99 18.01 1.18
N ASP A 26 -8.60 17.95 -0.10
CA ASP A 26 -7.20 18.09 -0.50
C ASP A 26 -7.07 18.67 -1.91
N SER A 27 -5.88 19.20 -2.21
CA SER A 27 -5.56 19.78 -3.51
C SER A 27 -4.12 19.50 -3.91
N TRP A 28 -3.90 19.45 -5.22
CA TRP A 28 -2.63 19.12 -5.84
C TRP A 28 -2.29 20.12 -6.94
N GLN A 29 -0.99 20.33 -7.08
CA GLN A 29 -0.42 21.13 -8.14
C GLN A 29 0.69 20.33 -8.78
N TYR A 30 0.90 20.59 -10.07
CA TYR A 30 1.83 19.83 -10.90
C TYR A 30 2.75 20.78 -11.64
N ASP A 31 3.99 20.37 -11.87
CA ASP A 31 4.81 21.00 -12.90
C ASP A 31 4.38 20.55 -14.31
N ALA A 32 5.03 21.09 -15.34
CA ALA A 32 4.75 20.74 -16.73
C ALA A 32 5.06 19.28 -17.09
N ALA A 33 5.89 18.60 -16.30
CA ALA A 33 6.21 17.17 -16.44
C ALA A 33 5.29 16.28 -15.59
N ALA A 34 4.21 16.84 -15.03
CA ALA A 34 3.24 16.16 -14.18
C ALA A 34 3.79 15.63 -12.85
N ASN A 35 4.89 16.21 -12.34
CA ASN A 35 5.34 15.94 -10.98
C ASN A 35 4.48 16.69 -9.97
N LEU A 36 4.11 16.01 -8.88
CA LEU A 36 3.44 16.62 -7.74
C LEU A 36 4.35 17.66 -7.07
N LEU A 37 3.84 18.87 -6.92
CA LEU A 37 4.51 19.96 -6.23
C LEU A 37 4.12 19.99 -4.76
N ASP A 38 5.10 20.26 -3.90
CA ASP A 38 4.90 20.41 -2.46
C ASP A 38 4.38 21.82 -2.12
N ARG A 39 3.22 22.19 -2.66
CA ARG A 39 2.57 23.48 -2.40
C ARG A 39 1.16 23.28 -1.88
N ARG A 40 0.84 23.83 -0.71
CA ARG A 40 -0.53 23.83 -0.19
C ARG A 40 -1.35 24.94 -0.83
N GLN A 41 -2.68 24.77 -0.84
CA GLN A 41 -3.59 25.83 -1.24
C GLN A 41 -3.38 27.07 -0.35
N GLY A 42 -3.08 28.23 -0.95
CA GLY A 42 -2.86 29.50 -0.25
C GLY A 42 -1.41 29.89 0.02
N GLU A 43 -0.43 29.00 -0.22
CA GLU A 43 0.99 29.36 -0.09
C GLU A 43 1.50 30.08 -1.36
N THR A 44 1.98 31.31 -1.23
CA THR A 44 2.59 32.07 -2.32
C THR A 44 3.83 31.32 -2.83
N ALA A 45 3.98 31.20 -4.15
CA ALA A 45 5.16 30.59 -4.74
C ALA A 45 6.42 31.34 -4.28
N GLN A 46 7.24 30.73 -3.43
CA GLN A 46 8.58 31.25 -3.18
C GLN A 46 9.39 31.01 -4.46
N ALA A 47 9.79 32.09 -5.13
CA ALA A 47 10.67 32.02 -6.28
C ALA A 47 11.93 31.22 -5.90
N GLY A 48 12.13 30.06 -6.54
CA GLY A 48 13.29 29.19 -6.33
C GLY A 48 13.08 27.96 -5.44
N ALA A 49 11.94 27.81 -4.75
CA ALA A 49 11.65 26.62 -3.94
C ALA A 49 10.45 25.85 -4.51
N GLY A 50 10.69 24.71 -5.16
CA GLY A 50 9.66 23.68 -5.39
C GLY A 50 8.71 23.88 -6.59
N SER A 51 9.06 24.69 -7.60
CA SER A 51 8.25 24.83 -8.82
C SER A 51 8.54 23.81 -9.92
N VAL A 52 9.63 23.05 -9.78
CA VAL A 52 10.05 22.00 -10.73
C VAL A 52 10.67 20.86 -9.94
N VAL A 53 10.36 19.63 -10.32
CA VAL A 53 11.01 18.43 -9.78
C VAL A 53 12.13 18.00 -10.73
N PRO A 54 13.41 18.21 -10.38
CA PRO A 54 14.51 17.89 -11.27
C PRO A 54 14.56 16.40 -11.61
N PHE A 55 14.81 16.09 -12.88
CA PHE A 55 14.94 14.72 -13.39
C PHE A 55 13.76 13.80 -13.07
N ASN A 56 12.56 14.35 -12.84
CA ASN A 56 11.37 13.61 -12.43
C ASN A 56 11.59 12.83 -11.10
N ARG A 57 12.48 13.31 -10.22
CA ARG A 57 12.82 12.71 -8.93
C ARG A 57 12.39 13.59 -7.77
N ILE A 58 11.30 13.23 -7.12
CA ILE A 58 10.81 13.94 -5.92
C ILE A 58 11.81 13.76 -4.80
N THR A 59 12.49 14.84 -4.38
CA THR A 59 13.44 14.81 -3.25
C THR A 59 12.80 15.21 -1.94
N SER A 60 11.70 15.97 -1.99
CA SER A 60 10.85 16.27 -0.85
C SER A 60 9.39 16.45 -1.25
N TYR A 61 8.47 15.95 -0.44
CA TYR A 61 7.03 16.16 -0.61
C TYR A 61 6.30 15.98 0.72
N ARG A 62 5.52 16.99 1.15
CA ARG A 62 4.70 17.00 2.37
C ARG A 62 5.47 16.56 3.62
N GLY A 63 6.71 17.01 3.76
CA GLY A 63 7.59 16.70 4.90
C GLY A 63 8.23 15.30 4.86
N LEU A 64 8.10 14.59 3.74
CA LEU A 64 8.88 13.40 3.42
C LEU A 64 10.09 13.81 2.58
N HIS A 65 11.25 13.23 2.84
CA HIS A 65 12.48 13.43 2.06
C HIS A 65 12.95 12.09 1.50
N TYR A 66 13.45 12.11 0.27
CA TYR A 66 13.82 10.92 -0.46
C TYR A 66 15.26 11.00 -0.97
N ARG A 67 15.96 9.87 -0.96
CA ARG A 67 17.24 9.69 -1.62
C ARG A 67 17.16 8.51 -2.58
N TYR A 68 17.92 8.59 -3.65
CA TYR A 68 17.93 7.62 -4.73
C TYR A 68 19.33 7.10 -4.99
N ASP A 69 19.44 5.86 -5.48
CA ASP A 69 20.68 5.35 -6.05
C ASP A 69 20.91 5.84 -7.49
N GLU A 70 22.01 5.40 -8.11
CA GLU A 70 22.38 5.74 -9.49
C GLU A 70 21.31 5.30 -10.52
N TYR A 71 20.59 4.20 -10.23
CA TYR A 71 19.50 3.67 -11.05
C TYR A 71 18.16 4.39 -10.81
N GLY A 72 18.10 5.38 -9.91
CA GLY A 72 16.89 6.13 -9.60
C GLY A 72 15.91 5.39 -8.69
N ARG A 73 16.34 4.32 -8.00
CA ARG A 73 15.52 3.62 -7.00
C ARG A 73 15.63 4.32 -5.65
N VAL A 74 14.54 4.41 -4.90
CA VAL A 74 14.54 5.00 -3.56
C VAL A 74 15.40 4.14 -2.63
N VAL A 75 16.41 4.72 -2.00
CA VAL A 75 17.26 4.05 -0.99
C VAL A 75 17.02 4.57 0.42
N GLU A 76 16.42 5.75 0.55
CA GLU A 76 16.03 6.33 1.83
C GLU A 76 14.72 7.11 1.70
N LYS A 77 13.82 6.96 2.69
CA LYS A 77 12.64 7.79 2.89
C LYS A 77 12.62 8.25 4.35
N ARG A 78 12.73 9.55 4.59
CA ARG A 78 12.71 10.14 5.93
C ARG A 78 11.47 10.99 6.12
N GLY A 79 10.82 10.88 7.27
CA GLY A 79 9.69 11.72 7.64
C GLY A 79 9.51 11.82 9.15
N ARG A 80 8.37 12.37 9.58
CA ARG A 80 8.03 12.51 11.01
C ARG A 80 8.01 11.18 11.76
N ASN A 81 7.64 10.09 11.07
CA ASN A 81 7.49 8.76 11.66
C ASN A 81 8.78 7.92 11.57
N GLY A 82 9.93 8.55 11.35
CA GLY A 82 11.24 7.89 11.27
C GLY A 82 11.81 7.79 9.85
N THR A 83 12.86 6.99 9.72
CA THR A 83 13.62 6.79 8.48
C THR A 83 13.49 5.35 8.01
N GLN A 84 13.30 5.17 6.71
CA GLN A 84 13.29 3.87 6.06
C GLN A 84 14.47 3.79 5.09
N HIS A 85 15.25 2.72 5.18
CA HIS A 85 16.30 2.39 4.21
C HIS A 85 15.89 1.19 3.38
N TYR A 86 16.11 1.26 2.08
CA TYR A 86 15.67 0.25 1.12
C TYR A 86 16.88 -0.37 0.44
N ARG A 87 16.87 -1.70 0.30
CA ARG A 87 17.89 -2.44 -0.45
C ARG A 87 17.26 -3.14 -1.64
N TRP A 88 17.98 -3.14 -2.75
CA TRP A 88 17.53 -3.68 -4.02
C TRP A 88 18.54 -4.69 -4.54
N ASP A 89 18.05 -5.72 -5.23
CA ASP A 89 18.92 -6.63 -5.97
C ASP A 89 19.27 -6.10 -7.38
N ALA A 90 20.01 -6.89 -8.14
CA ALA A 90 20.41 -6.57 -9.51
C ALA A 90 19.22 -6.55 -10.50
N GLU A 91 18.12 -7.23 -10.18
CA GLU A 91 16.88 -7.22 -10.96
C GLU A 91 15.93 -6.09 -10.54
N HIS A 92 16.40 -5.11 -9.77
CA HIS A 92 15.62 -3.96 -9.29
C HIS A 92 14.42 -4.34 -8.40
N ARG A 93 14.51 -5.46 -7.67
CA ARG A 93 13.49 -5.88 -6.70
C ARG A 93 13.89 -5.48 -5.29
N LEU A 94 12.93 -5.01 -4.50
CA LEU A 94 13.15 -4.61 -3.11
C LEU A 94 13.38 -5.85 -2.24
N THR A 95 14.59 -6.03 -1.73
CA THR A 95 14.97 -7.24 -0.97
C THR A 95 14.99 -7.01 0.53
N GLU A 96 15.19 -5.78 1.00
CA GLU A 96 15.17 -5.45 2.42
C GLU A 96 14.64 -4.03 2.68
N VAL A 97 13.90 -3.86 3.77
CA VAL A 97 13.57 -2.55 4.35
C VAL A 97 13.98 -2.51 5.82
N ALA A 98 14.78 -1.52 6.19
CA ALA A 98 15.08 -1.19 7.58
C ALA A 98 14.31 0.06 8.00
N VAL A 99 13.45 -0.05 9.02
CA VAL A 99 12.65 1.03 9.57
C VAL A 99 13.22 1.45 10.92
N ILE A 100 13.66 2.70 11.02
CA ILE A 100 14.26 3.29 12.21
C ILE A 100 13.29 4.31 12.79
N ARG A 101 12.82 4.08 14.03
CA ARG A 101 11.95 5.00 14.78
C ARG A 101 12.53 5.21 16.18
N GLY A 102 13.12 6.38 16.42
CA GLY A 102 13.88 6.64 17.65
C GLY A 102 15.02 5.63 17.78
N SER A 103 15.08 4.90 18.88
CA SER A 103 16.05 3.82 19.12
C SER A 103 15.64 2.46 18.54
N THR A 104 14.42 2.32 18.03
CA THR A 104 13.92 1.03 17.52
C THR A 104 14.27 0.86 16.05
N VAL A 105 14.87 -0.29 15.71
CA VAL A 105 15.12 -0.71 14.33
C VAL A 105 14.34 -1.99 14.07
N ARG A 106 13.54 -2.01 13.00
CA ARG A 106 12.90 -3.23 12.48
C ARG A 106 13.33 -3.46 11.05
N ARG A 107 13.68 -4.71 10.72
CA ARG A 107 14.15 -5.09 9.40
C ARG A 107 13.23 -6.14 8.80
N TYR A 108 12.89 -5.97 7.54
CA TYR A 108 12.02 -6.86 6.78
C TYR A 108 12.75 -7.30 5.52
N GLY A 109 12.74 -8.60 5.24
CA GLY A 109 13.28 -9.17 4.01
C GLY A 109 12.19 -9.71 3.10
N TYR A 110 12.48 -9.75 1.80
CA TYR A 110 11.57 -10.23 0.76
C TYR A 110 12.28 -11.18 -0.20
N VAL A 111 11.61 -12.26 -0.56
CA VAL A 111 12.11 -13.26 -1.52
C VAL A 111 11.17 -13.31 -2.71
N TYR A 112 11.74 -13.50 -3.90
CA TYR A 112 11.02 -13.50 -5.17
C TYR A 112 11.29 -14.78 -5.96
N ASP A 113 10.32 -15.21 -6.75
CA ASP A 113 10.53 -16.23 -7.77
C ASP A 113 11.13 -15.63 -9.06
N ALA A 114 11.40 -16.48 -10.05
CA ALA A 114 12.00 -16.07 -11.32
C ALA A 114 11.16 -15.05 -12.11
N PRO A 115 9.80 -15.16 -12.18
CA PRO A 115 8.95 -14.09 -12.71
C PRO A 115 8.95 -12.77 -11.93
N GLY A 116 9.55 -12.73 -10.74
CA GLY A 116 9.61 -11.53 -9.91
C GLY A 116 8.42 -11.35 -8.97
N ARG A 117 7.59 -12.38 -8.76
CA ARG A 117 6.51 -12.37 -7.77
C ARG A 117 7.10 -12.62 -6.39
N ARG A 118 6.61 -11.90 -5.38
CA ARG A 118 7.07 -12.08 -4.00
C ARG A 118 6.53 -13.40 -3.46
N VAL A 119 7.42 -14.30 -3.06
CA VAL A 119 7.08 -15.62 -2.49
C VAL A 119 7.28 -15.70 -0.99
N GLU A 120 8.03 -14.76 -0.39
CA GLU A 120 8.19 -14.67 1.06
C GLU A 120 8.34 -13.21 1.51
N LYS A 121 7.82 -12.93 2.71
CA LYS A 121 8.17 -11.78 3.54
C LYS A 121 8.52 -12.28 4.94
N HIS A 122 9.55 -11.73 5.55
CA HIS A 122 9.95 -12.09 6.92
C HIS A 122 10.50 -10.88 7.68
N GLU A 123 10.56 -10.99 9.00
CA GLU A 123 11.33 -10.08 9.86
C GLU A 123 12.75 -10.63 10.03
N LEU A 124 13.72 -9.75 10.24
CA LEU A 124 15.11 -10.12 10.53
C LEU A 124 15.44 -9.76 11.98
N ASP A 125 16.00 -10.72 12.72
CA ASP A 125 16.47 -10.48 14.09
C ASP A 125 17.78 -9.67 14.11
N ALA A 126 18.35 -9.48 15.30
CA ALA A 126 19.57 -8.69 15.47
C ALA A 126 20.77 -9.31 14.73
N GLU A 127 20.80 -10.64 14.62
CA GLU A 127 21.80 -11.41 13.90
C GLU A 127 21.52 -11.49 12.39
N GLY A 128 20.38 -10.96 11.94
CA GLY A 128 19.97 -10.98 10.53
C GLY A 128 19.36 -12.30 10.07
N LYS A 129 18.89 -13.14 10.99
CA LYS A 129 18.21 -14.39 10.68
C LYS A 129 16.70 -14.15 10.48
N PRO A 130 16.07 -14.77 9.46
CA PRO A 130 14.64 -14.61 9.21
C PRO A 130 13.73 -15.29 10.25
N TYR A 131 12.74 -14.55 10.76
CA TYR A 131 11.65 -15.01 11.61
C TYR A 131 10.31 -14.36 11.22
N ASN A 132 9.19 -14.73 11.87
CA ASN A 132 7.83 -14.22 11.55
C ASN A 132 7.51 -14.27 10.04
N ARG A 133 7.74 -15.42 9.41
CA ARG A 133 7.64 -15.58 7.96
C ARG A 133 6.19 -15.66 7.48
N THR A 134 5.94 -15.02 6.35
CA THR A 134 4.72 -15.16 5.54
C THR A 134 5.13 -15.61 4.14
N THR A 135 4.59 -16.73 3.67
CA THR A 135 4.82 -17.23 2.31
C THR A 135 3.61 -16.95 1.42
N PHE A 136 3.87 -16.80 0.12
CA PHE A 136 2.85 -16.49 -0.88
C PHE A 136 2.89 -17.54 -1.99
N LEU A 137 1.74 -18.14 -2.27
CA LEU A 137 1.55 -19.06 -3.38
C LEU A 137 0.80 -18.35 -4.51
N TRP A 138 1.24 -18.55 -5.74
CA TRP A 138 0.72 -17.86 -6.92
C TRP A 138 0.12 -18.83 -7.93
N ASP A 139 -1.04 -18.47 -8.49
CA ASP A 139 -1.62 -19.05 -9.69
C ASP A 139 -1.49 -18.04 -10.84
N GLY A 140 -0.53 -18.27 -11.73
CA GLY A 140 -0.15 -17.26 -12.73
C GLY A 140 0.20 -15.92 -12.06
N MET A 141 -0.49 -14.83 -12.41
CA MET A 141 -0.27 -13.52 -11.79
C MET A 141 -1.23 -13.21 -10.63
N ARG A 142 -1.97 -14.21 -10.15
CA ARG A 142 -2.93 -14.09 -9.04
C ARG A 142 -2.35 -14.70 -7.77
N LEU A 143 -2.52 -14.01 -6.65
CA LEU A 143 -2.15 -14.55 -5.35
C LEU A 143 -3.17 -15.62 -5.00
N ALA A 144 -2.77 -16.88 -4.98
CA ALA A 144 -3.66 -17.98 -4.63
C ALA A 144 -3.82 -18.09 -3.11
N GLN A 145 -2.71 -17.97 -2.37
CA GLN A 145 -2.72 -18.16 -0.92
C GLN A 145 -1.61 -17.36 -0.26
N GLU A 146 -1.88 -16.88 0.95
CA GLU A 146 -0.86 -16.51 1.92
C GLU A 146 -0.88 -17.43 3.14
N CYS A 147 0.31 -17.66 3.71
CA CYS A 147 0.46 -18.49 4.90
C CYS A 147 1.46 -17.85 5.85
N ARG A 148 0.99 -17.44 7.02
CA ARG A 148 1.82 -17.00 8.12
C ARG A 148 2.20 -18.23 8.94
N LEU A 149 3.46 -18.62 8.85
CA LEU A 149 3.94 -19.91 9.35
C LEU A 149 3.57 -20.11 10.83
N GLY A 150 2.77 -21.15 11.11
CA GLY A 150 2.32 -21.51 12.46
C GLY A 150 1.27 -20.57 13.07
N ARG A 151 0.62 -19.71 12.26
CA ARG A 151 -0.41 -18.77 12.74
C ARG A 151 -1.71 -18.84 11.94
N SER A 152 -1.68 -18.45 10.67
CA SER A 152 -2.88 -18.33 9.84
C SER A 152 -2.58 -18.61 8.37
N SER A 153 -3.61 -18.93 7.60
CA SER A 153 -3.52 -19.06 6.15
C SER A 153 -4.83 -18.63 5.50
N SER A 154 -4.69 -17.91 4.39
CA SER A 154 -5.82 -17.35 3.66
C SER A 154 -5.71 -17.70 2.17
N LEU A 155 -6.75 -18.32 1.62
CA LEU A 155 -6.89 -18.62 0.19
C LEU A 155 -7.73 -17.53 -0.48
N TYR A 156 -7.36 -17.09 -1.67
CA TYR A 156 -8.08 -16.04 -2.40
C TYR A 156 -8.87 -16.62 -3.58
N ILE A 157 -10.08 -16.13 -3.75
CA ILE A 157 -11.03 -16.48 -4.82
C ILE A 157 -11.31 -15.22 -5.65
N TYR A 158 -11.31 -15.36 -6.96
CA TYR A 158 -11.48 -14.26 -7.93
C TYR A 158 -12.84 -14.34 -8.64
N SER A 159 -13.34 -13.20 -9.12
CA SER A 159 -14.71 -13.07 -9.64
C SER A 159 -15.00 -13.94 -10.88
N ASP A 160 -14.03 -14.13 -11.77
CA ASP A 160 -14.17 -14.94 -12.98
C ASP A 160 -12.86 -15.61 -13.45
N GLN A 161 -12.94 -16.29 -14.60
CA GLN A 161 -11.76 -16.82 -15.29
C GLN A 161 -10.93 -15.70 -15.91
N GLY A 162 -9.78 -15.42 -15.30
CA GLY A 162 -8.83 -14.42 -15.80
C GLY A 162 -8.94 -13.06 -15.12
N SER A 163 -10.01 -12.81 -14.36
CA SER A 163 -10.12 -11.63 -13.51
C SER A 163 -9.05 -11.62 -12.40
N HIS A 164 -8.61 -10.41 -12.10
CA HIS A 164 -7.73 -10.05 -10.99
C HIS A 164 -8.50 -9.39 -9.83
N GLU A 165 -9.82 -9.25 -9.96
CA GLU A 165 -10.69 -8.73 -8.92
C GLU A 165 -10.95 -9.82 -7.87
N PRO A 166 -10.51 -9.62 -6.62
CA PRO A 166 -10.76 -10.58 -5.56
C PRO A 166 -12.26 -10.57 -5.21
N LEU A 167 -12.89 -11.73 -5.26
CA LEU A 167 -14.27 -11.93 -4.85
C LEU A 167 -14.34 -12.25 -3.35
N ALA A 168 -13.52 -13.20 -2.91
CA ALA A 168 -13.56 -13.69 -1.54
C ALA A 168 -12.19 -14.15 -1.04
N ARG A 169 -12.06 -14.25 0.27
CA ARG A 169 -10.95 -14.86 1.00
C ARG A 169 -11.50 -15.97 1.88
N VAL A 170 -10.80 -17.09 1.95
CA VAL A 170 -11.11 -18.19 2.86
C VAL A 170 -10.00 -18.30 3.88
N ASP A 171 -10.31 -17.96 5.13
CA ASP A 171 -9.37 -18.05 6.24
C ASP A 171 -9.49 -19.41 6.91
N ARG A 172 -8.35 -20.08 7.01
CA ARG A 172 -8.28 -21.38 7.67
C ARG A 172 -8.48 -21.22 9.16
N ALA A 173 -9.50 -21.89 9.68
CA ALA A 173 -9.79 -21.87 11.11
C ALA A 173 -8.87 -22.82 11.90
N ALA A 174 -8.97 -22.75 13.23
CA ALA A 174 -8.28 -23.68 14.11
C ALA A 174 -8.79 -25.14 13.89
N PRO A 175 -7.99 -26.17 14.21
CA PRO A 175 -8.43 -27.55 14.07
C PRO A 175 -9.74 -27.82 14.82
N GLY A 176 -10.78 -28.25 14.10
CA GLY A 176 -12.10 -28.54 14.65
C GLY A 176 -13.14 -27.42 14.43
N GLU A 177 -12.74 -26.29 13.85
CA GLU A 177 -13.63 -25.21 13.43
C GLU A 177 -13.81 -25.20 11.91
N ALA A 178 -14.87 -24.54 11.44
CA ALA A 178 -15.10 -24.36 10.00
C ALA A 178 -14.31 -23.15 9.50
N ASP A 179 -13.72 -23.27 8.31
CA ASP A 179 -13.06 -22.16 7.63
C ASP A 179 -14.03 -20.98 7.42
N GLU A 180 -13.52 -19.77 7.54
CA GLU A 180 -14.31 -18.54 7.42
C GLU A 180 -14.20 -17.99 5.99
N VAL A 181 -15.35 -17.72 5.35
CA VAL A 181 -15.40 -17.09 4.04
C VAL A 181 -15.77 -15.62 4.20
N LEU A 182 -14.93 -14.76 3.63
CA LEU A 182 -15.04 -13.31 3.67
C LEU A 182 -15.14 -12.78 2.25
N TYR A 183 -16.07 -11.87 2.00
CA TYR A 183 -16.34 -11.31 0.67
C TYR A 183 -15.84 -9.88 0.58
N TYR A 184 -15.07 -9.57 -0.45
CA TYR A 184 -14.57 -8.22 -0.69
C TYR A 184 -15.62 -7.37 -1.39
N HIS A 185 -15.72 -6.11 -0.97
CA HIS A 185 -16.43 -5.06 -1.68
C HIS A 185 -15.40 -3.98 -2.04
N THR A 186 -15.20 -3.76 -3.33
CA THR A 186 -14.11 -2.91 -3.83
C THR A 186 -14.64 -1.64 -4.48
N ASP A 187 -13.84 -0.58 -4.43
CA ASP A 187 -14.03 0.61 -5.27
C ASP A 187 -13.71 0.28 -6.74
N VAL A 188 -14.06 1.16 -7.67
CA VAL A 188 -13.89 0.99 -9.12
C VAL A 188 -12.44 0.74 -9.58
N ASN A 189 -11.46 1.08 -8.74
CA ASN A 189 -10.04 0.81 -8.98
C ASN A 189 -9.56 -0.53 -8.39
N GLY A 190 -10.45 -1.30 -7.76
CA GLY A 190 -10.19 -2.58 -7.10
C GLY A 190 -9.70 -2.47 -5.66
N ALA A 191 -9.62 -1.27 -5.07
CA ALA A 191 -9.26 -1.11 -3.66
C ALA A 191 -10.38 -1.64 -2.75
N PRO A 192 -10.11 -2.57 -1.81
CA PRO A 192 -11.13 -3.07 -0.89
C PRO A 192 -11.64 -1.96 0.04
N GLU A 193 -12.93 -1.66 0.04
CA GLU A 193 -13.56 -0.69 0.96
C GLU A 193 -14.24 -1.38 2.14
N GLU A 194 -14.82 -2.55 1.92
CA GLU A 194 -15.49 -3.34 2.95
C GLU A 194 -15.21 -4.82 2.76
N MET A 195 -15.32 -5.57 3.86
CA MET A 195 -15.32 -7.03 3.82
C MET A 195 -16.46 -7.55 4.69
N THR A 196 -17.25 -8.50 4.15
CA THR A 196 -18.39 -9.09 4.86
C THR A 196 -18.22 -10.58 5.08
N ASP A 197 -18.82 -11.11 6.15
CA ASP A 197 -18.91 -12.55 6.36
C ASP A 197 -20.05 -13.20 5.58
N GLY A 198 -20.20 -14.52 5.71
CA GLY A 198 -21.28 -15.29 5.07
C GLY A 198 -22.70 -14.90 5.50
N GLY A 199 -22.87 -14.16 6.60
CA GLY A 199 -24.13 -13.57 7.03
C GLY A 199 -24.39 -12.18 6.47
N GLY A 200 -23.44 -11.60 5.71
CA GLY A 200 -23.49 -10.23 5.22
C GLY A 200 -23.10 -9.18 6.26
N ASN A 201 -22.56 -9.58 7.41
CA ASN A 201 -22.09 -8.63 8.42
C ASN A 201 -20.72 -8.08 8.03
N ILE A 202 -20.52 -6.77 8.15
CA ILE A 202 -19.21 -6.15 7.90
C ILE A 202 -18.24 -6.55 9.02
N VAL A 203 -17.11 -7.13 8.62
CA VAL A 203 -16.01 -7.54 9.50
C VAL A 203 -14.82 -6.57 9.47
N TRP A 204 -14.68 -5.84 8.36
CA TRP A 204 -13.65 -4.83 8.14
C TRP A 204 -14.16 -3.76 7.17
N GLU A 205 -13.80 -2.50 7.40
CA GLU A 205 -14.07 -1.38 6.50
C GLU A 205 -12.90 -0.38 6.50
N ALA A 206 -12.66 0.26 5.34
CA ALA A 206 -11.69 1.32 5.19
C ALA A 206 -12.16 2.38 4.19
N GLY A 207 -11.64 3.59 4.34
CA GLY A 207 -11.82 4.67 3.37
C GLY A 207 -10.49 5.24 2.94
N TYR A 208 -10.36 5.64 1.68
CA TYR A 208 -9.10 6.06 1.09
C TYR A 208 -9.12 7.52 0.62
N GLN A 209 -7.96 8.17 0.72
CA GLN A 209 -7.66 9.40 -0.01
C GLN A 209 -7.35 9.06 -1.48
N VAL A 210 -7.33 10.07 -2.36
CA VAL A 210 -7.09 9.93 -3.81
C VAL A 210 -5.87 9.08 -4.17
N TRP A 211 -4.81 9.14 -3.36
CA TRP A 211 -3.55 8.42 -3.61
C TRP A 211 -3.36 7.21 -2.69
N GLY A 212 -4.45 6.65 -2.16
CA GLY A 212 -4.45 5.38 -1.41
C GLY A 212 -4.07 5.47 0.07
N ASN A 213 -3.86 6.66 0.63
CA ASN A 213 -3.70 6.80 2.09
C ASN A 213 -5.04 6.52 2.78
N LEU A 214 -5.02 5.84 3.92
CA LEU A 214 -6.22 5.62 4.72
C LEU A 214 -6.73 6.93 5.35
N THR A 215 -8.04 7.16 5.26
CA THR A 215 -8.78 8.17 6.03
C THR A 215 -9.30 7.57 7.32
N HIS A 216 -9.74 6.31 7.27
CA HIS A 216 -10.14 5.49 8.39
C HIS A 216 -9.94 4.02 8.05
N GLU A 217 -9.82 3.20 9.08
CA GLU A 217 -9.80 1.74 9.01
C GLU A 217 -10.43 1.21 10.30
N LYS A 218 -11.31 0.22 10.18
CA LYS A 218 -12.00 -0.36 11.32
C LYS A 218 -12.18 -1.86 11.12
N GLU A 219 -11.70 -2.61 12.11
CA GLU A 219 -11.99 -4.04 12.29
C GLU A 219 -13.11 -4.18 13.31
N THR A 220 -14.23 -4.79 12.93
CA THR A 220 -15.33 -5.10 13.88
C THR A 220 -15.12 -6.45 14.57
N ARG A 221 -14.27 -7.32 13.97
CA ARG A 221 -13.67 -8.48 14.62
C ARG A 221 -12.27 -8.74 14.04
N PRO A 222 -11.34 -9.36 14.80
CA PRO A 222 -10.03 -9.68 14.27
C PRO A 222 -10.17 -10.62 13.08
N VAL A 223 -9.64 -10.22 11.95
CA VAL A 223 -9.50 -11.10 10.79
C VAL A 223 -8.12 -11.75 10.87
N GLN A 224 -8.04 -13.08 10.71
CA GLN A 224 -6.78 -13.84 10.94
C GLN A 224 -5.73 -13.64 9.84
#